data_AF-A0A239GPU4-F1
#
_entry.id   AF-A0A239GPU4-F1
#
_cell.length_a   1.000
_cell.length_b   1.000
_cell.length_c   1.000
_cell.angle_alpha   90.00
_cell.angle_beta   90.00
_cell.angle_gamma   90.00
#
_symmetry.space_group_name_H-M   'P 1'
#
loop_
_entity.id
_entity.type
_entity.pdbx_description
1 polymer ?
#
loop_
_entity_poly.entity_id
_entity_poly.type
_entity_poly.pdbx_seq_one_letter_code
_entity_poly.pdbx_strand_id
1 'polypeptide(L)'
;HRVRTPTGLDGDPIPVDLAANAASLGADVIRADDADGFRKALRQAIASPRTTVVHVETDPLAAGPGSDAWWDVPVAEVSALESTRQARARYDDDKKTQRRYL
;
A
#
# COMPACT_ATOMS: atom_id res chain seq x y z
N HIS A 1 -1.07 -13.39 -2.52
CA HIS A 1 -1.28 -13.92 -3.88
C HIS A 1 -1.13 -15.43 -3.88
N ARG A 2 -1.86 -16.15 -4.73
CA ARG A 2 -1.84 -17.63 -4.80
C ARG A 2 -1.52 -18.11 -6.21
N VAL A 3 -0.87 -19.27 -6.29
CA VAL A 3 -0.58 -19.94 -7.56
C VAL A 3 -1.88 -20.25 -8.28
N ARG A 4 -1.92 -20.03 -9.60
CA ARG A 4 -3.07 -20.39 -10.43
C ARG A 4 -3.09 -21.90 -10.66
N THR A 5 -4.25 -22.51 -10.42
CA THR A 5 -4.57 -23.90 -10.75
C THR A 5 -5.57 -23.93 -11.92
N PRO A 6 -5.94 -25.12 -12.43
CA PRO A 6 -7.02 -25.23 -13.43
C PRO A 6 -8.38 -24.68 -12.95
N THR A 7 -8.63 -24.61 -11.65
CA THR A 7 -9.91 -24.18 -11.05
C THR A 7 -9.92 -22.71 -10.64
N GLY A 8 -8.75 -22.05 -10.57
CA GLY A 8 -8.69 -20.63 -10.21
C GLY A 8 -7.39 -20.20 -9.53
N LEU A 9 -7.48 -19.27 -8.57
CA LEU A 9 -6.36 -18.75 -7.75
C LEU A 9 -6.38 -19.37 -6.34
N ASP A 10 -6.56 -20.67 -6.27
CA ASP A 10 -6.73 -21.49 -5.06
C ASP A 10 -5.48 -22.33 -4.73
N GLY A 11 -4.38 -22.18 -5.47
CA GLY A 11 -3.12 -22.84 -5.19
C GLY A 11 -2.39 -22.27 -3.97
N ASP A 12 -1.14 -22.73 -3.78
CA ASP A 12 -0.33 -22.30 -2.64
C ASP A 12 -0.05 -20.80 -2.63
N PRO A 13 0.16 -20.19 -1.45
CA PRO A 13 0.63 -18.82 -1.36
C PRO A 13 1.91 -18.65 -2.17
N ILE A 14 1.94 -17.62 -3.01
CA ILE A 14 3.16 -17.25 -3.73
C ILE A 14 4.13 -16.68 -2.68
N PRO A 15 5.34 -17.24 -2.53
CA PRO A 15 6.34 -16.67 -1.65
C PRO A 15 6.84 -15.37 -2.26
N VAL A 16 6.40 -14.24 -1.70
CA VAL A 16 6.82 -12.90 -2.12
C VAL A 16 7.76 -12.36 -1.05
N ASP A 17 9.04 -12.23 -1.39
CA ASP A 17 10.01 -11.49 -0.58
C ASP A 17 10.18 -10.08 -1.18
N LEU A 18 9.45 -9.12 -0.62
CA LEU A 18 9.50 -7.72 -1.05
C LEU A 18 10.86 -7.08 -0.78
N ALA A 19 11.55 -7.51 0.28
CA ALA A 19 12.89 -7.05 0.61
C ALA A 19 13.91 -7.55 -0.43
N ALA A 20 13.84 -8.82 -0.83
CA ALA A 20 14.70 -9.34 -1.89
C ALA A 20 14.40 -8.67 -3.25
N ASN A 21 13.14 -8.36 -3.55
CA ASN A 21 12.79 -7.60 -4.74
C ASN A 21 13.37 -6.18 -4.74
N ALA A 22 13.29 -5.46 -3.62
CA ALA A 22 13.91 -4.14 -3.49
C ALA A 22 15.44 -4.20 -3.68
N ALA A 23 16.08 -5.22 -3.08
CA ALA A 23 17.52 -5.42 -3.22
C ALA A 23 17.93 -5.72 -4.68
N SER A 24 17.14 -6.51 -5.41
CA SER A 24 17.44 -6.83 -6.82
C SER A 24 17.32 -5.61 -7.75
N LEU A 25 16.55 -4.60 -7.35
CA LEU A 25 16.46 -3.30 -8.00
C LEU A 25 17.59 -2.33 -7.60
N GLY A 26 18.52 -2.77 -6.75
CA GLY A 26 19.71 -2.02 -6.34
C GLY A 26 19.54 -1.17 -5.08
N ALA A 27 18.43 -1.30 -4.35
CA ALA A 27 18.26 -0.64 -3.06
C ALA A 27 19.06 -1.35 -1.95
N ASP A 28 19.55 -0.57 -0.99
CA ASP A 28 20.04 -1.13 0.26
C ASP A 28 18.80 -1.48 1.12
N VAL A 29 18.79 -2.66 1.76
CA VAL A 29 17.62 -3.11 2.52
C VAL A 29 17.98 -3.30 3.98
N ILE A 30 17.19 -2.68 4.86
CA ILE A 30 17.28 -2.83 6.31
C ILE A 30 15.99 -3.48 6.79
N ARG A 31 16.08 -4.65 7.43
CA ARG A 31 14.92 -5.30 8.06
C ARG A 31 14.78 -4.82 9.50
N ALA A 32 13.55 -4.58 9.93
CA ALA A 32 13.22 -4.19 11.30
C ALA A 32 11.99 -4.97 11.78
N ASP A 33 12.09 -5.54 12.98
CA ASP A 33 11.10 -6.48 13.51
C ASP A 33 10.25 -5.87 14.65
N ASP A 34 10.62 -4.68 15.10
CA ASP A 34 9.91 -3.94 16.15
C ASP A 34 10.01 -2.42 15.95
N ALA A 35 9.33 -1.67 16.81
CA ALA A 35 9.26 -0.21 16.72
C ALA A 35 10.63 0.48 16.95
N ASP A 36 11.51 -0.07 17.78
CA ASP A 36 12.81 0.53 18.08
C ASP A 36 13.83 0.23 16.98
N GLY A 37 13.81 -1.00 16.47
CA GLY A 37 14.48 -1.43 15.26
C GLY A 37 14.07 -0.56 14.08
N PHE A 38 12.77 -0.29 13.92
CA PHE A 38 12.27 0.59 12.87
C PHE A 38 12.81 2.02 13.00
N ARG A 39 12.75 2.62 14.20
CA ARG A 39 13.30 3.98 14.45
C ARG A 39 14.79 4.06 14.17
N LYS A 40 15.55 3.01 14.46
CA LYS A 40 16.98 2.94 14.15
C LYS A 40 17.22 2.79 12.65
N ALA A 41 16.52 1.87 12.01
CA ALA A 41 16.60 1.62 10.58
C ALA A 41 16.24 2.86 9.77
N LEU A 42 15.21 3.59 10.18
CA LEU A 42 14.79 4.84 9.54
C LEU A 42 15.88 5.92 9.62
N ARG A 43 16.50 6.10 10.79
CA ARG A 43 17.62 7.05 10.94
C ARG A 43 18.81 6.68 10.06
N GLN A 44 19.12 5.39 9.97
CA GLN A 44 20.17 4.89 9.08
C GLN A 44 19.83 5.13 7.60
N ALA A 45 18.60 4.85 7.19
CA ALA A 45 18.13 5.07 5.82
C ALA A 45 18.20 6.55 5.43
N ILE A 46 17.81 7.47 6.32
CA ILE A 46 17.89 8.92 6.09
C ILE A 46 19.33 9.40 5.90
N ALA A 47 20.29 8.81 6.61
CA ALA A 47 21.70 9.16 6.49
C ALA A 47 22.39 8.51 5.27
N SER A 48 21.72 7.58 4.58
CA SER A 48 22.30 6.84 3.47
C SER A 48 22.36 7.69 2.20
N PRO A 49 23.49 7.68 1.46
CA PRO A 49 23.57 8.30 0.14
C PRO A 49 22.92 7.45 -0.96
N ARG A 50 22.39 6.26 -0.63
CA ARG A 50 21.76 5.32 -1.56
C ARG A 50 20.28 5.13 -1.23
N THR A 51 19.47 4.84 -2.25
CA THR A 51 18.08 4.41 -2.06
C THR A 51 18.04 3.24 -1.07
N THR A 52 17.35 3.45 0.05
CA THR A 52 17.29 2.48 1.15
C THR A 52 15.84 2.13 1.44
N VAL A 53 15.54 0.84 1.50
CA VAL A 53 14.23 0.31 1.88
C VAL A 53 14.31 -0.23 3.30
N VAL A 54 13.45 0.28 4.18
CA VAL A 54 13.23 -0.31 5.51
C VAL A 54 12.04 -1.27 5.40
N HIS A 55 12.30 -2.57 5.50
CA HIS A 55 11.28 -3.60 5.43
C HIS A 55 10.84 -3.99 6.85
N VAL A 56 9.55 -3.87 7.11
CA VAL A 56 8.91 -4.23 8.39
C VAL A 56 7.82 -5.25 8.08
N GLU A 57 7.89 -6.40 8.72
CA GLU A 57 6.77 -7.35 8.70
C GLU A 57 5.73 -6.92 9.73
N THR A 58 4.48 -6.84 9.28
CA THR A 58 3.34 -6.47 10.13
C THR A 58 2.33 -7.58 10.14
N ASP A 59 1.69 -7.82 11.28
CA ASP A 59 0.55 -8.71 11.38
C ASP A 59 -0.71 -8.01 10.80
N PRO A 60 -1.29 -8.50 9.68
CA PRO A 60 -2.48 -7.91 9.09
C PRO A 60 -3.75 -8.12 9.94
N LEU A 61 -3.72 -9.01 10.92
CA LEU A 61 -4.82 -9.28 11.84
C LEU A 61 -4.66 -8.53 13.18
N ALA A 62 -3.50 -7.94 13.43
CA ALA A 62 -3.31 -7.12 14.62
C ALA A 62 -4.21 -5.89 14.56
N ALA A 63 -4.90 -5.61 15.67
CA ALA A 63 -5.70 -4.41 15.78
C ALA A 63 -4.78 -3.18 15.73
N GLY A 64 -4.93 -2.39 14.67
CA GLY A 64 -4.31 -1.06 14.58
C GLY A 64 -4.95 -0.10 15.59
N PRO A 65 -4.28 1.01 15.92
CA PRO A 65 -4.96 2.13 16.58
C PRO A 65 -6.18 2.55 15.74
N GLY A 66 -7.25 2.99 16.40
CA GLY A 66 -8.37 3.63 15.71
C GLY A 66 -7.83 4.74 14.82
N SER A 67 -8.13 4.64 13.53
CA SER A 67 -7.62 5.57 12.52
C SER A 67 -8.77 6.46 12.07
N ASP A 68 -8.68 7.76 12.34
CA ASP A 68 -9.51 8.78 11.68
C ASP A 68 -9.05 9.02 10.23
N ALA A 69 -7.98 8.33 9.78
CA ALA A 69 -7.54 8.42 8.40
C ALA A 69 -8.62 7.85 7.48
N TRP A 70 -9.10 8.72 6.60
CA TRP A 70 -9.94 8.38 5.47
C TRP A 70 -9.11 8.56 4.20
N TRP A 71 -9.29 7.67 3.24
CA TRP A 71 -8.79 7.89 1.88
C TRP A 71 -9.97 7.95 0.93
N ASP A 72 -9.83 8.80 -0.07
CA ASP A 72 -10.82 8.90 -1.13
C ASP A 72 -10.76 7.67 -2.03
N VAL A 73 -11.91 7.03 -2.25
CA VAL A 73 -12.05 5.90 -3.19
C VAL A 73 -12.87 6.42 -4.37
N PRO A 74 -12.22 6.92 -5.43
CA PRO A 74 -12.91 7.56 -6.53
C PRO A 74 -13.84 6.60 -7.26
N VAL A 75 -14.94 7.12 -7.78
CA VAL A 75 -15.80 6.39 -8.71
C VAL A 75 -15.01 6.12 -10.00
N ALA A 76 -15.18 4.92 -10.57
CA ALA A 76 -14.53 4.53 -11.81
C ALA A 76 -14.71 5.59 -12.91
N GLU A 77 -13.61 5.97 -13.58
CA GLU A 77 -13.62 7.00 -14.62
C GLU A 77 -14.37 6.57 -15.87
N VAL A 78 -14.23 5.30 -16.24
CA VAL A 78 -14.92 4.70 -17.39
C VAL A 78 -15.75 3.54 -16.90
N SER A 79 -17.01 3.50 -17.33
CA SER A 79 -17.90 2.38 -17.05
C SER A 79 -18.94 2.22 -18.15
N ALA A 80 -19.27 0.97 -18.46
CA ALA A 80 -20.42 0.63 -19.30
C ALA A 80 -21.75 0.90 -18.59
N LEU A 81 -21.76 0.93 -17.25
CA LEU A 81 -22.97 1.16 -16.46
C LEU A 81 -23.29 2.65 -16.38
N GLU A 82 -24.52 2.99 -16.73
CA GLU A 82 -25.03 4.35 -16.66
C GLU A 82 -25.01 4.91 -15.23
N SER A 83 -25.39 4.09 -14.25
CA SER A 83 -25.34 4.45 -12.83
C SER A 83 -23.94 4.87 -12.37
N THR A 84 -22.90 4.18 -12.82
CA THR A 84 -21.52 4.50 -12.48
C THR A 84 -21.06 5.79 -13.15
N ARG A 85 -21.45 6.04 -14.40
CA ARG A 85 -21.16 7.32 -15.07
C ARG A 85 -21.81 8.51 -14.36
N GLN A 86 -23.06 8.36 -13.91
CA GLN A 86 -23.75 9.38 -13.12
C GLN A 86 -23.11 9.59 -11.76
N ALA A 87 -22.71 8.50 -11.07
CA ALA A 87 -21.99 8.59 -9.81
C ALA A 87 -20.64 9.30 -9.98
N ARG A 88 -19.93 9.06 -11.10
CA ARG A 88 -18.68 9.75 -11.41
C ARG A 88 -18.89 11.26 -11.63
N ALA A 89 -19.91 11.64 -12.39
CA ALA A 89 -20.23 13.05 -12.62
C ALA A 89 -20.54 13.80 -11.31
N ARG A 90 -21.27 13.15 -10.38
CA ARG A 90 -21.54 13.72 -9.04
C ARG A 90 -20.27 13.83 -8.21
N TYR A 91 -19.48 12.76 -8.16
CA TYR A 91 -18.19 12.74 -7.48
C TYR A 91 -17.28 13.89 -7.96
N ASP A 92 -17.15 14.08 -9.28
CA ASP A 92 -16.31 15.15 -9.84
C ASP A 92 -16.81 16.56 -9.50
N ASP A 93 -18.13 16.73 -9.30
CA ASP A 93 -18.70 17.99 -8.85
C ASP A 93 -18.43 18.24 -7.36
N ASP A 94 -18.70 17.24 -6.51
CA ASP A 94 -18.46 17.31 -5.06
C ASP A 94 -16.98 17.59 -4.76
N LYS A 95 -16.07 16.96 -5.52
CA LYS A 95 -14.62 17.14 -5.39
C LYS A 95 -14.16 18.58 -5.55
N LYS A 96 -14.87 19.42 -6.31
CA LYS A 96 -14.54 20.85 -6.45
C LYS A 96 -14.66 21.61 -5.13
N THR A 97 -15.51 21.13 -4.23
CA THR A 97 -15.76 21.75 -2.92
C THR A 97 -14.96 21.09 -1.79
N GLN A 98 -14.16 20.06 -2.10
CA GLN A 98 -13.32 19.38 -1.11
C GLN A 98 -12.28 20.33 -0.51
N ARG A 99 -12.25 20.41 0.83
CA ARG A 99 -11.22 21.15 1.57
C ARG A 99 -10.02 20.26 1.86
N ARG A 100 -8.80 20.78 1.62
CA ARG A 100 -7.52 20.05 1.80
C ARG A 100 -7.03 19.99 3.25
N TYR A 101 -7.67 20.71 4.15
CA TYR A 101 -7.35 20.74 5.58
C TYR A 101 -8.64 21.00 6.37
N LEU A 102 -8.68 20.49 7.60
CA LEU A 102 -9.54 20.97 8.68
C LEU A 102 -8.70 21.86 9.58
#